data_AF-A0A2D8BWD4-F1
#
_entry.id   AF-A0A2D8BWD4-F1
#
_cell.length_a   1.000
_cell.length_b   1.000
_cell.length_c   1.000
_cell.angle_alpha   90.00
_cell.angle_beta   90.00
_cell.angle_gamma   90.00
#
_symmetry.space_group_name_H-M   'P 1'
#
loop_
_entity.id
_entity.type
_entity.pdbx_description
1 polymer ?
#
loop_
_entity_poly.entity_id
_entity_poly.type
_entity_poly.pdbx_seq_one_letter_code
_entity_poly.pdbx_strand_id
1 'polypeptide(L)'
;MTQKKLQKESIYAEYDKDGDGVISDEEMSRITSIKETETALRKNLAQLRMARYTLIAMGVFTAAMFFVPIERVQALSDISNLFYISGAGIVGAYMGTTAWLNKK
;
A
#
# COMPACT_ATOMS: atom_id res chain seq x y z
N MET A 1 -4.95 8.91 43.76
CA MET A 1 -5.71 8.85 42.49
C MET A 1 -6.14 7.41 42.27
N THR A 2 -7.43 7.16 42.10
CA THR A 2 -8.00 5.81 42.04
C THR A 2 -7.70 5.20 40.68
N GLN A 3 -6.83 4.20 40.65
CA GLN A 3 -6.35 3.54 39.43
C GLN A 3 -7.52 2.77 38.78
N LYS A 4 -7.90 3.14 37.55
CA LYS A 4 -8.98 2.49 36.81
C LYS A 4 -8.47 1.13 36.31
N LYS A 5 -9.02 0.05 36.87
CA LYS A 5 -8.74 -1.32 36.45
C LYS A 5 -9.57 -1.70 35.22
N LEU A 6 -8.95 -2.35 34.25
CA LEU A 6 -9.57 -2.84 33.03
C LEU A 6 -10.65 -3.89 33.32
N GLN A 7 -11.75 -3.84 32.55
CA GLN A 7 -12.80 -4.86 32.58
C GLN A 7 -12.30 -6.16 31.93
N LYS A 8 -12.64 -7.31 32.54
CA LYS A 8 -12.17 -8.68 32.21
C LYS A 8 -12.44 -9.17 30.77
N GLU A 9 -13.17 -8.43 29.95
CA GLU A 9 -13.45 -8.75 28.53
C GLU A 9 -13.20 -7.57 27.58
N SER A 10 -12.29 -6.69 27.95
CA SER A 10 -11.89 -5.59 27.08
C SER A 10 -10.97 -6.10 25.97
N ILE A 11 -11.17 -5.67 24.71
CA ILE A 11 -10.24 -5.91 23.57
C ILE A 11 -8.80 -5.50 23.95
N TYR A 12 -8.67 -4.60 24.92
CA TYR A 12 -7.42 -4.11 25.48
C TYR A 12 -6.71 -5.07 26.46
N ALA A 13 -7.34 -6.17 26.89
CA ALA A 13 -6.73 -7.18 27.76
C ALA A 13 -5.63 -8.01 27.05
N GLU A 14 -5.66 -8.12 25.72
CA GLU A 14 -4.56 -8.73 24.94
C GLU A 14 -3.29 -7.87 24.92
N TYR A 15 -3.40 -6.61 25.34
CA TYR A 15 -2.37 -5.59 25.19
C TYR A 15 -1.66 -5.23 26.50
N ASP A 16 -2.15 -5.76 27.62
CA ASP A 16 -1.58 -5.72 28.95
C ASP A 16 -0.47 -6.79 29.04
N LYS A 17 0.81 -6.37 28.91
CA LYS A 17 1.95 -7.30 28.82
C LYS A 17 2.51 -7.70 30.18
N ASP A 18 2.26 -6.93 31.23
CA ASP A 18 2.68 -7.23 32.59
C ASP A 18 1.57 -7.83 33.46
N GLY A 19 0.33 -7.86 32.96
CA GLY A 19 -0.81 -8.55 33.57
C GLY A 19 -1.35 -7.84 34.81
N ASP A 20 -1.06 -6.55 34.96
CA ASP A 20 -1.40 -5.77 36.15
C ASP A 20 -2.82 -5.18 36.12
N GLY A 21 -3.50 -5.27 34.96
CA GLY A 21 -4.86 -4.78 34.72
C GLY A 21 -4.95 -3.28 34.41
N VAL A 22 -3.84 -2.62 34.09
CA VAL A 22 -3.72 -1.18 33.79
C VAL A 22 -2.75 -0.96 32.63
N ILE A 23 -3.27 -0.60 31.45
CA ILE A 23 -2.39 -0.23 30.32
C ILE A 23 -1.62 1.05 30.66
N SER A 24 -0.30 0.93 30.74
CA SER A 24 0.63 2.06 30.87
C SER A 24 0.70 2.85 29.56
N ASP A 25 0.95 4.16 29.64
CA ASP A 25 1.18 5.03 28.46
C ASP A 25 2.34 4.51 27.58
N GLU A 26 3.31 3.80 28.19
CA GLU A 26 4.43 3.15 27.49
C GLU A 26 4.02 1.90 26.70
N GLU A 27 2.97 1.21 27.14
CA GLU A 27 2.40 0.08 26.40
C GLU A 27 1.51 0.58 25.27
N MET A 28 0.68 1.60 25.54
CA MET A 28 -0.16 2.24 24.53
C MET A 28 0.65 2.83 23.37
N SER A 29 1.78 3.47 23.66
CA SER A 29 2.69 4.02 22.63
C SER A 29 3.38 2.92 21.81
N ARG A 30 3.77 1.80 22.43
CA ARG A 30 4.29 0.62 21.71
C ARG A 30 3.24 0.00 20.78
N ILE A 31 2.00 -0.09 21.23
CA ILE A 31 0.92 -0.67 20.42
C ILE A 31 0.55 0.25 19.26
N THR A 32 0.51 1.56 19.51
CA THR A 32 0.23 2.56 18.49
C THR A 32 1.31 2.52 17.41
N SER A 33 2.58 2.50 17.78
CA SER A 33 3.68 2.39 16.80
C SER A 33 3.66 1.08 16.01
N ILE A 34 3.32 -0.06 16.64
CA ILE A 34 3.14 -1.34 15.93
C ILE A 34 1.97 -1.26 14.93
N LYS A 35 0.81 -0.73 15.34
CA LYS A 35 -0.38 -0.59 14.48
C LYS A 35 -0.15 0.38 13.31
N GLU A 36 0.56 1.48 13.55
CA GLU A 36 0.96 2.42 12.50
C GLU A 36 1.89 1.76 11.48
N THR A 37 2.89 1.02 11.96
CA THR A 37 3.82 0.27 11.11
C THR A 37 3.09 -0.78 10.27
N GLU A 38 2.15 -1.51 10.88
CA GLU A 38 1.35 -2.52 10.16
C GLU A 38 0.45 -1.87 9.10
N THR A 39 -0.16 -0.72 9.42
CA THR A 39 -0.99 0.03 8.48
C THR A 39 -0.17 0.55 7.30
N ALA A 40 1.06 1.04 7.55
CA ALA A 40 1.98 1.46 6.51
C ALA A 40 2.42 0.30 5.61
N LEU A 41 2.77 -0.85 6.21
CA LEU A 41 3.09 -2.09 5.50
C LEU A 41 1.96 -2.53 4.57
N ARG A 42 0.72 -2.54 5.06
CA ARG A 42 -0.46 -2.89 4.24
C ARG A 42 -0.62 -1.94 3.04
N LYS A 43 -0.44 -0.64 3.24
CA LYS A 43 -0.48 0.36 2.17
C LYS A 43 0.63 0.14 1.14
N ASN A 44 1.87 -0.12 1.58
CA ASN A 44 3.01 -0.40 0.70
C ASN A 44 2.80 -1.66 -0.15
N LEU A 45 2.29 -2.73 0.47
CA LEU A 45 1.96 -3.97 -0.25
C LEU A 45 0.85 -3.76 -1.28
N ALA A 46 -0.16 -2.95 -0.95
CA ALA A 46 -1.22 -2.59 -1.90
C ALA A 46 -0.65 -1.79 -3.09
N GLN A 47 0.23 -0.82 -2.84
CA GLN A 47 0.91 -0.05 -3.89
C GLN A 47 1.77 -0.95 -4.80
N LEU A 48 2.53 -1.88 -4.23
CA LEU A 48 3.34 -2.84 -5.00
C LEU A 48 2.48 -3.75 -5.89
N ARG A 49 1.33 -4.21 -5.38
CA ARG A 49 0.39 -5.01 -6.16
C ARG A 49 -0.18 -4.20 -7.32
N MET A 50 -0.63 -2.97 -7.08
CA MET A 50 -1.15 -2.08 -8.12
C MET A 50 -0.10 -1.80 -9.20
N ALA A 51 1.12 -1.44 -8.80
CA ALA A 51 2.21 -1.19 -9.74
C ALA A 51 2.52 -2.43 -10.59
N ARG A 52 2.57 -3.62 -9.98
CA ARG A 52 2.81 -4.87 -10.69
C ARG A 52 1.74 -5.16 -11.73
N TYR A 53 0.46 -5.01 -11.39
CA TYR A 53 -0.63 -5.23 -12.33
C TYR A 53 -0.62 -4.22 -13.47
N THR A 54 -0.31 -2.94 -13.21
CA THR A 54 -0.16 -1.92 -14.26
C THR A 54 0.97 -2.28 -15.23
N LEU A 55 2.14 -2.68 -14.72
CA LEU A 55 3.28 -3.08 -15.56
C LEU A 55 2.97 -4.34 -16.40
N ILE A 56 2.27 -5.32 -15.82
CA ILE A 56 1.80 -6.50 -16.56
C ILE A 56 0.81 -6.10 -17.65
N ALA A 57 -0.16 -5.24 -17.34
CA ALA A 57 -1.14 -4.76 -18.31
C ALA A 57 -0.47 -4.02 -19.48
N MET A 58 0.56 -3.21 -19.19
CA MET A 58 1.37 -2.55 -20.22
C MET A 58 2.06 -3.57 -21.11
N GLY A 59 2.71 -4.59 -20.55
CA GLY A 59 3.37 -5.64 -21.33
C GLY A 59 2.39 -6.48 -22.17
N VAL A 60 1.23 -6.82 -21.61
CA VAL A 60 0.15 -7.54 -22.33
C VAL A 60 -0.40 -6.69 -23.46
N PHE A 61 -0.60 -5.39 -23.24
CA PHE A 61 -1.03 -4.46 -24.28
C PHE A 61 0.02 -4.35 -25.40
N THR A 62 1.32 -4.27 -25.07
CA THR A 62 2.38 -4.32 -26.08
C THR A 62 2.33 -5.61 -26.90
N ALA A 63 2.17 -6.75 -26.23
CA ALA A 63 2.10 -8.05 -26.89
C ALA A 63 0.87 -8.16 -27.80
N ALA A 64 -0.29 -7.67 -27.35
CA ALA A 64 -1.52 -7.67 -28.12
C ALA A 64 -1.42 -6.82 -29.40
N MET A 65 -0.69 -5.71 -29.37
CA MET A 65 -0.48 -4.83 -30.54
C MET A 65 0.21 -5.55 -31.71
N PHE A 66 1.04 -6.57 -31.47
CA PHE A 66 1.66 -7.36 -32.55
C PHE A 66 0.67 -8.17 -33.38
N PHE A 67 -0.54 -8.41 -32.87
CA PHE A 67 -1.59 -9.16 -33.56
C PHE A 67 -2.61 -8.24 -34.27
N VAL A 68 -2.43 -6.91 -34.20
CA VAL A 68 -3.34 -5.92 -34.78
C VAL A 68 -2.89 -5.56 -36.21
N PRO A 69 -3.81 -5.51 -37.19
CA PRO A 69 -3.49 -5.07 -38.55
C PRO A 69 -2.98 -3.61 -38.58
N ILE A 70 -1.99 -3.34 -39.43
CA ILE A 70 -1.30 -2.03 -39.55
C ILE A 70 -2.27 -0.86 -39.73
N GLU A 71 -3.38 -1.05 -40.43
CA GLU A 71 -4.41 -0.03 -40.65
C GLU A 71 -5.08 0.43 -39.34
N ARG A 72 -5.21 -0.46 -38.35
CA ARG A 72 -5.74 -0.13 -37.02
C ARG A 72 -4.66 0.31 -36.03
N VAL A 73 -3.40 -0.03 -36.29
CA VAL A 73 -2.27 0.36 -35.45
C VAL A 73 -2.15 1.88 -35.36
N GLN A 74 -2.45 2.62 -36.43
CA GLN A 74 -2.30 4.08 -36.42
C GLN A 74 -3.31 4.78 -35.50
N ALA A 75 -4.57 4.33 -35.49
CA ALA A 75 -5.58 4.83 -34.54
C ALA A 75 -5.30 4.37 -33.09
N LEU A 76 -4.73 3.17 -32.91
CA LEU A 76 -4.35 2.66 -31.59
C LEU A 76 -3.04 3.25 -31.06
N SER A 77 -2.17 3.76 -31.94
CA SER A 77 -0.85 4.32 -31.58
C SER A 77 -1.00 5.53 -30.66
N ASP A 78 -1.89 6.46 -30.99
CA ASP A 78 -2.09 7.67 -30.18
C ASP A 78 -2.67 7.34 -28.80
N ILE A 79 -3.64 6.44 -28.75
CA ILE A 79 -4.23 5.94 -27.51
C ILE A 79 -3.18 5.17 -26.69
N SER A 80 -2.33 4.39 -27.36
CA SER A 80 -1.27 3.64 -26.70
C SER A 80 -0.26 4.57 -26.03
N ASN A 81 0.20 5.63 -26.70
CA ASN A 81 1.14 6.58 -26.12
C ASN A 81 0.56 7.24 -24.87
N LEU A 82 -0.71 7.67 -24.91
CA LEU A 82 -1.43 8.19 -23.74
C LEU A 82 -1.50 7.16 -22.60
N PHE A 83 -1.79 5.90 -22.94
CA PHE A 83 -1.82 4.80 -21.98
C PHE A 83 -0.46 4.55 -21.32
N TYR A 84 0.64 4.55 -22.08
CA TYR A 84 1.99 4.36 -21.54
C TYR A 84 2.44 5.54 -20.67
N ILE A 85 2.20 6.77 -21.11
CA ILE A 85 2.57 7.97 -20.34
C ILE A 85 1.77 8.03 -19.03
N SER A 86 0.46 7.78 -19.09
CA SER A 86 -0.40 7.76 -17.91
C SER A 86 -0.01 6.63 -16.96
N GLY A 87 0.17 5.41 -17.47
CA GLY A 87 0.57 4.24 -16.70
C GLY A 87 1.92 4.43 -16.02
N ALA A 88 2.92 4.93 -16.76
CA ALA A 88 4.24 5.24 -16.21
C ALA A 88 4.18 6.36 -15.16
N GLY A 89 3.34 7.39 -15.35
CA GLY A 89 3.13 8.46 -14.38
C GLY A 89 2.52 7.95 -13.06
N ILE A 90 1.49 7.11 -13.15
CA ILE A 90 0.85 6.49 -11.98
C ILE A 90 1.86 5.62 -11.22
N VAL A 91 2.55 4.72 -11.91
CA VAL A 91 3.54 3.82 -11.31
C VAL A 91 4.70 4.61 -10.70
N GLY A 92 5.22 5.62 -11.42
CA GLY A 92 6.30 6.47 -10.94
C GLY A 92 5.93 7.31 -9.72
N ALA A 93 4.71 7.87 -9.68
CA ALA A 93 4.22 8.62 -8.53
C ALA A 93 4.05 7.71 -7.30
N TYR A 94 3.40 6.55 -7.47
CA TYR A 94 3.22 5.62 -6.36
C TYR A 94 4.56 5.06 -5.88
N MET A 95 5.37 4.46 -6.75
CA MET A 95 6.66 3.88 -6.36
C MET A 95 7.66 4.92 -5.86
N GLY A 96 7.66 6.13 -6.44
CA GLY A 96 8.53 7.22 -6.03
C GLY A 96 8.18 7.74 -4.63
N THR A 97 6.89 7.90 -4.33
CA THR A 97 6.46 8.27 -2.97
C THR A 97 6.76 7.18 -1.96
N THR A 98 6.58 5.89 -2.30
CA THR A 98 6.99 4.79 -1.42
C THR A 98 8.50 4.76 -1.17
N ALA A 99 9.31 4.94 -2.22
CA ALA A 99 10.76 4.95 -2.12
C ALA A 99 11.28 6.11 -1.26
N TRP A 100 10.65 7.28 -1.36
CA TRP A 100 10.98 8.42 -0.51
C TRP A 100 10.61 8.20 0.95
N LEU A 101 9.41 7.65 1.20
CA LEU A 101 8.94 7.32 2.55
C LEU A 101 9.81 6.27 3.24
N ASN A 102 10.32 5.27 2.50
CA ASN A 102 11.19 4.23 3.05
C ASN A 102 12.63 4.71 3.32
N LYS A 103 13.03 5.89 2.81
CA LYS A 103 14.37 6.46 2.98
C LYS A 103 14.46 7.40 4.19
N LYS A 104 13.32 7.78 4.75
CA LYS A 104 13.18 8.66 5.92
C LYS A 104 12.91 7.82 7.16
#